data_AF-A0A6A6IFR0-F1
#
_entry.id   AF-A0A6A6IFR0-F1
#
_cell.length_a   1.000
_cell.length_b   1.000
_cell.length_c   1.000
_cell.angle_alpha   90.00
_cell.angle_beta   90.00
_cell.angle_gamma   90.00
#
_symmetry.space_group_name_H-M   'P 1'
#
loop_
_entity.id
_entity.type
_entity.pdbx_description
1 polymer ?
#
loop_
_entity_poly.entity_id
_entity_poly.type
_entity_poly.pdbx_seq_one_letter_code
_entity_poly.pdbx_strand_id
1 'polypeptide(L)'
;MPMQTTEPTENLEVVQLFNSLTVLSLGEITVQSSTPFELSVGCEWPIIVSSRSPITLTSLPRTATRSVPRLHFAAKDNLDSRFAEGWKKLPDELKVRILRYNLTVDEPIHYCRTTGGWPWGQVLLPHYLLMPLEIAGIAHEVFYKTNTFFLKPGRSNASFRYPNLPNNQYVRRLVFQVKPERPHWKYVPKLASGEYGFANLDYVQIQLDWTAPRENPLLSLLYLARQKAVFKCDGDLEFVYWHEPGMRVYDSDTEKLLEDAEFRVRDIVAFNMK
;
A
#
# COMPACT_ATOMS: atom_id res chain seq x y z
N MET A 1 -37.47 -1.48 45.74
CA MET A 1 -36.21 -2.19 45.44
C MET A 1 -35.62 -1.58 44.18
N PRO A 2 -34.43 -0.97 44.21
CA PRO A 2 -33.82 -0.43 42.99
C PRO A 2 -33.15 -1.56 42.21
N MET A 3 -33.42 -1.63 40.90
CA MET A 3 -32.73 -2.52 39.96
C MET A 3 -31.30 -2.03 39.77
N GLN A 4 -30.33 -2.90 40.04
CA GLN A 4 -28.94 -2.66 39.71
C GLN A 4 -28.75 -2.81 38.20
N THR A 5 -28.38 -1.72 37.55
CA THR A 5 -27.92 -1.71 36.16
C THR A 5 -26.49 -2.21 36.14
N THR A 6 -26.27 -3.45 35.68
CA THR A 6 -24.93 -3.97 35.41
C THR A 6 -24.38 -3.28 34.17
N GLU A 7 -23.33 -2.47 34.34
CA GLU A 7 -22.61 -1.87 33.22
C GLU A 7 -21.92 -2.95 32.38
N PRO A 8 -21.96 -2.82 31.05
CA PRO A 8 -21.33 -3.78 30.15
C PRO A 8 -19.82 -3.79 30.36
N THR A 9 -19.29 -4.94 30.76
CA THR A 9 -17.85 -5.16 30.88
C THR A 9 -17.26 -5.25 29.47
N GLU A 10 -16.66 -4.16 29.00
CA GLU A 10 -15.89 -4.16 27.75
C GLU A 10 -14.69 -5.10 27.90
N ASN A 11 -14.64 -6.15 27.09
CA ASN A 11 -13.51 -7.07 27.04
C ASN A 11 -12.33 -6.35 26.38
N LEU A 12 -11.40 -5.86 27.18
CA LEU A 12 -10.15 -5.28 26.71
C LEU A 12 -9.23 -6.38 26.17
N GLU A 13 -8.85 -6.27 24.90
CA GLU A 13 -7.88 -7.15 24.28
C GLU A 13 -6.46 -6.76 24.73
N VAL A 14 -5.81 -7.65 25.48
CA VAL A 14 -4.43 -7.44 25.95
C VAL A 14 -3.46 -8.01 24.93
N VAL A 15 -2.68 -7.13 24.28
CA VAL A 15 -1.66 -7.52 23.31
C VAL A 15 -0.27 -7.42 23.95
N GLN A 16 0.47 -8.54 24.00
CA GLN A 16 1.88 -8.54 24.40
C GLN A 16 2.77 -8.16 23.22
N LEU A 17 3.66 -7.18 23.43
CA LEU A 17 4.52 -6.66 22.38
C LEU A 17 5.91 -7.30 22.43
N PHE A 18 6.32 -7.91 21.31
CA PHE A 18 7.67 -8.44 21.11
C PHE A 18 8.46 -7.69 20.02
N ASN A 19 7.83 -6.75 19.32
CA ASN A 19 8.39 -6.02 18.19
C ASN A 19 7.94 -4.55 18.19
N SER A 20 8.61 -3.72 17.38
CA SER A 20 8.21 -2.34 17.13
C SER A 20 6.81 -2.27 16.52
N LEU A 21 5.89 -1.57 17.17
CA LEU A 21 4.51 -1.38 16.75
C LEU A 21 4.33 0.10 16.36
N THR A 22 3.65 0.36 15.25
CA THR A 22 3.15 1.71 14.93
C THR A 22 1.64 1.67 15.07
N VAL A 23 1.07 2.38 16.04
CA VAL A 23 -0.39 2.39 16.23
C VAL A 23 -0.99 3.63 15.59
N LEU A 24 -1.91 3.42 14.66
CA LEU A 24 -2.65 4.46 13.92
C LEU A 24 -4.08 4.61 14.46
N SER A 25 -4.24 4.60 15.79
CA SER A 25 -5.54 4.58 16.45
C SER A 25 -5.97 5.98 16.94
N LEU A 26 -7.26 6.30 16.79
CA LEU A 26 -7.95 7.40 17.49
C LEU A 26 -8.57 6.96 18.84
N GLY A 27 -8.43 5.68 19.20
CA GLY A 27 -8.90 5.09 20.46
C GLY A 27 -7.79 4.91 21.51
N GLU A 28 -8.21 4.54 22.71
CA GLU A 28 -7.33 4.26 23.83
C GLU A 28 -6.54 2.96 23.61
N ILE A 29 -5.24 2.97 23.89
CA ILE A 29 -4.37 1.80 23.78
C ILE A 29 -3.81 1.50 25.16
N THR A 30 -4.06 0.28 25.65
CA THR A 30 -3.43 -0.21 26.88
C THR A 30 -2.24 -1.08 26.50
N VAL A 31 -1.04 -0.71 26.97
CA VAL A 31 0.18 -1.50 26.75
C VAL A 31 0.60 -2.13 28.07
N GLN A 32 0.64 -3.46 28.10
CA GLN A 32 1.20 -4.21 29.22
C GLN A 32 2.57 -4.77 28.82
N SER A 33 3.59 -4.42 29.60
CA SER A 33 4.94 -4.95 29.42
C SER A 33 5.51 -5.36 30.77
N SER A 34 6.10 -6.56 30.82
CA SER A 34 6.87 -7.04 31.96
C SER A 34 8.30 -6.50 32.00
N THR A 35 8.72 -5.78 30.95
CA THR A 35 10.04 -5.14 30.83
C THR A 35 9.88 -3.66 30.47
N PRO A 36 10.84 -2.78 30.83
CA PRO A 36 10.77 -1.38 30.43
C PRO A 36 10.82 -1.25 28.90
N PHE A 37 10.06 -0.30 28.33
CA PHE A 37 10.08 0.02 26.90
C PHE A 37 10.39 1.51 26.69
N GLU A 38 10.89 1.87 25.50
CA GLU A 38 11.17 3.26 25.13
C GLU A 38 10.05 3.83 24.27
N LEU A 39 9.65 5.06 24.55
CA LEU A 39 8.60 5.78 23.82
C LEU A 39 9.23 6.95 23.06
N SER A 40 9.31 6.86 21.74
CA SER A 40 9.64 8.03 20.93
C SER A 40 8.35 8.68 20.43
N VAL A 41 8.09 9.89 20.92
CA VAL A 41 7.17 10.84 20.30
C VAL A 41 8.02 11.67 19.35
N GLY A 42 7.52 12.07 18.18
CA GLY A 42 8.27 12.80 17.14
C GLY A 42 8.78 14.20 17.51
N CYS A 43 9.19 14.41 18.76
CA CYS A 43 9.93 15.54 19.29
C CYS A 43 11.42 15.16 19.41
N GLU A 44 12.31 16.16 19.47
CA GLU A 44 13.77 15.99 19.51
C GLU A 44 14.32 15.30 20.78
N TRP A 45 13.45 14.83 21.68
CA TRP A 45 13.83 14.22 22.96
C TRP A 45 13.11 12.89 23.16
N PRO A 46 13.83 11.80 23.47
CA PRO A 46 13.20 10.52 23.81
C PRO A 46 12.41 10.66 25.12
N ILE A 47 11.20 10.10 25.16
CA ILE A 47 10.42 9.98 26.39
C ILE A 47 10.65 8.57 26.93
N ILE A 48 11.39 8.46 28.04
CA ILE A 48 11.58 7.16 28.70
C ILE A 48 10.47 6.98 29.72
N VAL A 49 9.57 6.04 29.46
CA VAL A 49 8.51 5.64 30.40
C VAL A 49 8.92 4.33 31.06
N SER A 50 9.19 4.35 32.36
CA SER A 50 9.46 3.12 33.13
C SER A 50 8.37 2.92 34.17
N SER A 51 7.71 1.76 34.16
CA SER A 51 6.71 1.37 35.15
C SER A 51 6.85 -0.09 35.51
N ARG A 52 6.52 -0.43 36.76
CA ARG A 52 6.39 -1.81 37.26
C ARG A 52 4.94 -2.33 37.22
N SER A 53 4.02 -1.50 36.71
CA SER A 53 2.58 -1.78 36.59
C SER A 53 2.11 -1.42 35.17
N PRO A 54 1.02 -2.01 34.66
CA PRO A 54 0.39 -1.58 33.41
C PRO A 54 0.25 -0.06 33.33
N ILE A 55 0.58 0.51 32.18
CA ILE A 55 0.45 1.95 31.93
C ILE A 55 -0.53 2.12 30.77
N THR A 56 -1.53 2.98 30.97
CA THR A 56 -2.44 3.36 29.90
C THR A 56 -1.90 4.62 29.23
N LEU A 57 -1.74 4.59 27.90
CA LEU A 57 -1.30 5.74 27.12
C LEU A 57 -2.49 6.25 26.31
N THR A 58 -3.10 7.33 26.77
CA THR A 58 -4.24 7.94 26.09
C THR A 58 -3.74 9.02 25.12
N SER A 59 -3.94 8.81 23.83
CA SER A 59 -3.72 9.85 22.81
C SER A 59 -4.93 10.78 22.79
N LEU A 60 -4.76 12.05 23.18
CA LEU A 60 -5.85 13.02 23.10
C LEU A 60 -6.02 13.50 21.64
N PRO A 61 -7.25 13.53 21.10
CA PRO A 61 -7.51 14.07 19.78
C PRO A 61 -7.11 15.55 19.75
N ARG A 62 -6.05 15.86 19.00
CA ARG A 62 -5.55 17.23 18.91
C ARG A 62 -6.46 18.05 18.01
N THR A 63 -7.19 18.97 18.61
CA THR A 63 -7.97 19.98 17.87
C THR A 63 -7.01 20.89 17.09
N ALA A 64 -7.08 20.83 15.76
CA ALA A 64 -6.61 21.83 14.78
C ALA A 64 -5.19 21.75 14.16
N THR A 65 -4.36 20.72 14.36
CA THR A 65 -3.14 20.53 13.54
C THR A 65 -3.14 19.20 12.80
N ARG A 66 -2.98 19.23 11.46
CA ARG A 66 -3.11 18.11 10.51
C ARG A 66 -2.15 16.93 10.70
N SER A 67 -1.23 16.95 11.65
CA SER A 67 -0.34 15.83 11.95
C SER A 67 -0.74 15.15 13.26
N VAL A 68 -1.28 13.94 13.16
CA VAL A 68 -1.48 13.05 14.31
C VAL A 68 -0.09 12.60 14.79
N PRO A 69 0.31 12.84 16.05
CA PRO A 69 1.57 12.33 16.58
C PRO A 69 1.55 10.80 16.50
N ARG A 70 2.58 10.22 15.88
CA ARG A 70 2.74 8.77 15.79
C ARG A 70 3.54 8.29 16.99
N LEU A 71 2.99 7.31 17.69
CA LEU A 71 3.68 6.61 18.76
C LEU A 71 4.55 5.53 18.13
N HIS A 72 5.86 5.62 18.33
CA HIS A 72 6.79 4.60 17.88
C HIS A 72 7.30 3.81 19.10
N PHE A 73 6.94 2.53 19.14
CA PHE A 73 7.56 1.59 20.07
C PHE A 73 8.79 1.01 19.39
N ALA A 74 9.94 1.04 20.07
CA ALA A 74 11.14 0.34 19.63
C ALA A 74 11.43 -0.80 20.62
N ALA A 75 11.87 -1.96 20.11
CA ALA A 75 12.41 -2.99 20.98
C ALA A 75 13.61 -2.40 21.76
N LYS A 76 13.54 -2.48 23.09
CA LYS A 76 14.57 -1.93 23.98
C LYS A 76 15.91 -2.66 23.83
N ASP A 77 15.86 -3.94 23.52
CA ASP A 77 17.03 -4.78 23.37
C ASP A 77 17.36 -4.97 21.89
N ASN A 78 18.64 -4.77 21.53
CA ASN A 78 19.15 -5.14 20.22
C ASN A 78 18.84 -6.62 19.96
N LEU A 79 18.38 -6.96 18.75
CA LEU A 79 18.19 -8.35 18.34
C LEU A 79 19.52 -9.10 18.51
N ASP A 80 19.60 -9.96 19.53
CA ASP A 80 20.82 -10.68 19.87
C ASP A 80 20.96 -11.98 19.06
N SER A 81 22.04 -12.73 19.29
CA SER A 81 22.29 -13.99 18.59
C SER A 81 21.18 -15.03 18.81
N ARG A 82 20.44 -14.96 19.93
CA ARG A 82 19.36 -15.90 20.23
C ARG A 82 18.17 -15.70 19.29
N PHE A 83 17.87 -14.46 18.91
CA PHE A 83 16.87 -14.19 17.87
C PHE A 83 17.27 -14.83 16.53
N ALA A 84 18.53 -14.64 16.11
CA ALA A 84 19.03 -15.20 14.86
C ALA A 84 19.00 -16.75 14.86
N GLU A 85 19.34 -17.37 16.00
CA GLU A 85 19.23 -18.82 16.18
C GLU A 85 17.78 -19.31 16.15
N GLY A 86 16.87 -18.58 16.80
CA GLY A 86 15.44 -18.86 16.75
C GLY A 86 14.89 -18.78 15.34
N TRP A 87 15.24 -17.71 14.61
CA TRP A 87 14.82 -17.51 13.22
C TRP A 87 15.28 -18.64 12.30
N LYS A 88 16.54 -19.08 12.40
CA LYS A 88 17.09 -20.20 11.61
C LYS A 88 16.35 -21.51 11.83
N LYS A 89 15.77 -21.72 13.02
CA LYS A 89 15.00 -22.92 13.36
C LYS A 89 13.55 -22.86 12.85
N LEU A 90 13.07 -21.71 12.39
CA LEU A 90 11.72 -21.60 11.84
C LEU A 90 11.67 -22.28 10.47
N PRO A 91 10.61 -23.06 10.18
CA PRO A 91 10.27 -23.44 8.82
C PRO A 91 10.06 -22.20 7.93
N ASP A 92 10.37 -22.32 6.65
CA ASP A 92 10.28 -21.19 5.71
C ASP A 92 8.85 -20.66 5.58
N GLU A 93 7.83 -21.53 5.76
CA GLU A 93 6.43 -21.11 5.75
C GLU A 93 6.13 -20.14 6.91
N LEU A 94 6.71 -20.35 8.09
CA LEU A 94 6.52 -19.45 9.23
C LEU A 94 7.27 -18.13 9.00
N LYS A 95 8.49 -18.18 8.47
CA LYS A 95 9.24 -16.96 8.10
C LYS A 95 8.45 -16.10 7.11
N VAL A 96 7.92 -16.72 6.06
CA VAL A 96 7.09 -16.05 5.05
C VAL A 96 5.84 -15.46 5.68
N ARG A 97 5.13 -16.18 6.56
CA ARG A 97 3.94 -15.66 7.27
C ARG A 97 4.27 -14.44 8.13
N ILE A 98 5.35 -14.50 8.91
CA ILE A 98 5.81 -13.39 9.75
C ILE A 98 6.17 -12.17 8.87
N LEU A 99 6.93 -12.39 7.81
CA LEU A 99 7.34 -11.31 6.90
C LEU A 99 6.14 -10.72 6.16
N ARG A 100 5.18 -11.54 5.73
CA ARG A 100 3.95 -11.08 5.07
C ARG A 100 3.15 -10.16 5.98
N TYR A 101 2.97 -10.55 7.24
CA TYR A 101 2.30 -9.70 8.23
C TYR A 101 2.98 -8.34 8.38
N ASN A 102 4.31 -8.29 8.35
CA ASN A 102 5.07 -7.05 8.55
C ASN A 102 5.28 -6.20 7.29
N LEU A 103 5.25 -6.82 6.10
CA LEU A 103 5.66 -6.20 4.84
C LEU A 103 4.52 -5.97 3.86
N THR A 104 3.36 -6.60 4.04
CA THR A 104 2.19 -6.36 3.22
C THR A 104 1.43 -5.14 3.76
N VAL A 105 1.14 -4.20 2.89
CA VAL A 105 0.24 -3.08 3.16
C VAL A 105 -1.04 -3.23 2.35
N ASP A 106 -2.17 -2.85 2.95
CA ASP A 106 -3.47 -2.95 2.29
C ASP A 106 -3.62 -1.91 1.17
N GLU A 107 -2.99 -0.75 1.32
CA GLU A 107 -3.04 0.33 0.34
C GLU A 107 -1.97 0.15 -0.76
N PRO A 108 -2.30 0.46 -2.04
CA PRO A 108 -1.33 0.45 -3.12
C PRO A 108 -0.10 1.35 -2.86
N ILE A 109 1.09 0.82 -3.11
CA ILE A 109 2.35 1.53 -2.88
C ILE A 109 2.62 2.51 -4.03
N HIS A 110 2.58 3.82 -3.73
CA HIS A 110 2.81 4.89 -4.70
C HIS A 110 4.30 5.23 -4.89
N TYR A 111 4.83 5.06 -6.11
CA TYR A 111 6.23 5.38 -6.41
C TYR A 111 6.50 6.88 -6.68
N CYS A 112 5.45 7.68 -6.85
CA CYS A 112 5.55 9.05 -7.37
C CYS A 112 5.75 10.16 -6.30
N ARG A 113 5.78 9.83 -5.00
CA ARG A 113 5.50 10.82 -3.94
C ARG A 113 6.67 11.41 -3.16
N THR A 114 7.95 11.24 -3.53
CA THR A 114 9.02 11.74 -2.64
C THR A 114 10.17 12.46 -3.30
N THR A 115 10.04 13.79 -3.29
CA THR A 115 11.16 14.72 -3.22
C THR A 115 11.61 15.00 -1.76
N GLY A 116 11.07 14.31 -0.73
CA GLY A 116 11.49 14.61 0.66
C GLY A 116 11.08 13.66 1.80
N GLY A 117 10.57 12.45 1.55
CA GLY A 117 10.27 11.54 2.67
C GLY A 117 9.62 10.25 2.21
N TRP A 118 10.45 9.22 1.96
CA TRP A 118 10.07 7.91 1.44
C TRP A 118 8.67 7.46 1.89
N PRO A 119 7.70 7.10 1.01
CA PRO A 119 6.49 6.43 1.46
C PRO A 119 6.86 5.03 2.02
N TRP A 120 8.08 4.58 1.74
CA TRP A 120 8.74 3.42 2.32
C TRP A 120 9.00 3.57 3.82
N GLY A 121 8.86 4.76 4.42
CA GLY A 121 8.94 4.92 5.87
C GLY A 121 7.86 4.13 6.64
N GLN A 122 6.79 3.70 5.95
CA GLN A 122 5.80 2.75 6.50
C GLN A 122 6.13 1.29 6.19
N VAL A 123 7.02 1.03 5.24
CA VAL A 123 7.34 -0.32 4.81
C VAL A 123 8.66 -0.72 5.46
N LEU A 124 8.63 -1.76 6.29
CA LEU A 124 9.81 -2.22 7.02
C LEU A 124 10.91 -2.83 6.12
N LEU A 125 10.69 -2.92 4.80
CA LEU A 125 11.59 -3.57 3.85
C LEU A 125 13.04 -3.09 3.97
N PRO A 126 13.36 -1.77 4.00
CA PRO A 126 14.75 -1.34 4.14
C PRO A 126 15.45 -1.90 5.39
N HIS A 127 14.71 -2.10 6.49
CA HIS A 127 15.26 -2.71 7.70
C HIS A 127 15.56 -4.20 7.50
N TYR A 128 14.66 -4.93 6.84
CA TYR A 128 14.90 -6.35 6.54
C TYR A 128 16.01 -6.57 5.51
N LEU A 129 16.24 -5.62 4.60
CA LEU A 129 17.35 -5.69 3.65
C LEU A 129 18.73 -5.51 4.31
N LEU A 130 18.78 -5.02 5.54
CA LEU A 130 20.00 -4.94 6.35
C LEU A 130 20.23 -6.18 7.23
N MET A 131 19.29 -7.13 7.26
CA MET A 131 19.41 -8.39 8.00
C MET A 131 20.25 -9.42 7.23
N PRO A 132 20.60 -10.58 7.83
CA PRO A 132 21.29 -11.66 7.12
C PRO A 132 20.63 -12.01 5.78
N LEU A 133 21.44 -12.39 4.80
CA LEU A 133 21.05 -12.56 3.39
C LEU A 133 19.80 -13.43 3.20
N GLU A 134 19.67 -14.49 3.99
CA GLU A 134 18.50 -15.36 4.00
C GLU A 134 17.20 -14.58 4.29
N ILE A 135 17.20 -13.74 5.33
CA ILE A 135 16.05 -12.91 5.72
C ILE A 135 15.80 -11.85 4.65
N ALA A 136 16.85 -11.17 4.21
CA ALA A 136 16.74 -10.13 3.19
C ALA A 136 16.13 -10.67 1.89
N GLY A 137 16.54 -11.87 1.46
CA GLY A 137 15.99 -12.53 0.28
C GLY A 137 14.50 -12.84 0.40
N ILE A 138 14.09 -13.51 1.50
CA ILE A 138 12.68 -13.85 1.71
C ILE A 138 11.83 -12.57 1.87
N ALA A 139 12.32 -11.59 2.62
CA ALA A 139 11.64 -10.31 2.81
C ALA A 139 11.43 -9.57 1.48
N HIS A 140 12.47 -9.53 0.64
CA HIS A 140 12.40 -8.94 -0.68
C HIS A 140 11.33 -9.62 -1.55
N GLU A 141 11.34 -10.94 -1.63
CA GLU A 141 10.33 -11.67 -2.40
C GLU A 141 8.92 -11.47 -1.87
N VAL A 142 8.72 -11.59 -0.56
CA VAL A 142 7.41 -11.40 0.08
C VAL A 142 6.88 -10.01 -0.20
N PHE A 143 7.72 -8.99 -0.06
CA PHE A 143 7.31 -7.61 -0.31
C PHE A 143 6.78 -7.42 -1.74
N TYR A 144 7.52 -7.84 -2.77
CA TYR A 144 7.08 -7.63 -4.14
C TYR A 144 5.92 -8.56 -4.57
N LYS A 145 5.84 -9.77 -4.01
CA LYS A 145 4.77 -10.72 -4.35
C LYS A 145 3.42 -10.37 -3.72
N THR A 146 3.41 -9.74 -2.54
CA THR A 146 2.17 -9.57 -1.75
C THR A 146 1.60 -8.16 -1.82
N ASN A 147 2.41 -7.15 -2.15
CA ASN A 147 1.95 -5.77 -2.23
C ASN A 147 1.39 -5.44 -3.61
N THR A 148 0.48 -4.47 -3.62
CA THR A 148 -0.03 -3.87 -4.85
C THR A 148 0.76 -2.60 -5.15
N PHE A 149 1.29 -2.45 -6.37
CA PHE A 149 2.07 -1.27 -6.74
C PHE A 149 1.26 -0.32 -7.61
N PHE A 150 1.28 0.96 -7.24
CA PHE A 150 0.59 2.01 -7.97
C PHE A 150 1.53 2.74 -8.92
N LEU A 151 1.16 2.74 -10.19
CA LEU A 151 1.91 3.30 -11.30
C LEU A 151 1.10 4.45 -11.91
N LYS A 152 1.75 5.60 -12.11
CA LYS A 152 1.13 6.78 -12.74
C LYS A 152 2.14 7.49 -13.65
N PRO A 153 1.82 7.73 -14.93
CA PRO A 153 2.57 8.64 -15.81
C PRO A 153 2.86 9.97 -15.13
N GLY A 154 4.13 10.39 -15.18
CA GLY A 154 4.53 11.72 -14.71
C GLY A 154 3.98 12.83 -15.61
N ARG A 155 3.96 14.06 -15.11
CA ARG A 155 3.45 15.24 -15.86
C ARG A 155 4.16 15.50 -17.19
N SER A 156 5.42 15.07 -17.33
CA SER A 156 6.28 15.41 -18.47
C SER A 156 6.16 14.46 -19.66
N ASN A 157 5.18 13.53 -19.70
CA ASN A 157 5.02 12.54 -20.79
C ASN A 157 6.25 11.66 -21.07
N ALA A 158 7.32 11.78 -20.27
CA ALA A 158 8.61 11.16 -20.53
C ALA A 158 8.67 9.75 -19.94
N SER A 159 8.17 9.55 -18.73
CA SER A 159 8.18 8.26 -18.05
C SER A 159 7.23 8.24 -16.84
N PHE A 160 6.95 7.05 -16.33
CA PHE A 160 6.53 6.85 -14.95
C PHE A 160 7.62 6.09 -14.21
N ARG A 161 7.61 6.22 -12.88
CA ARG A 161 8.46 5.41 -12.02
C ARG A 161 7.75 4.12 -11.65
N TYR A 162 8.51 3.04 -11.60
CA TYR A 162 8.07 1.72 -11.20
C TYR A 162 9.25 1.02 -10.50
N PRO A 163 9.06 -0.16 -9.88
CA PRO A 163 10.16 -0.88 -9.25
C PRO A 163 11.32 -1.14 -10.22
N ASN A 164 12.52 -1.29 -9.66
CA ASN A 164 13.71 -1.58 -10.46
C ASN A 164 13.50 -2.86 -11.29
N LEU A 165 13.98 -2.87 -12.53
CA LEU A 165 13.74 -3.95 -13.49
C LEU A 165 13.99 -5.38 -12.95
N PRO A 166 15.07 -5.66 -12.17
CA PRO A 166 15.30 -6.99 -11.59
C PRO A 166 14.20 -7.47 -10.64
N ASN A 167 13.43 -6.55 -10.08
CA ASN A 167 12.38 -6.84 -9.09
C ASN A 167 11.02 -7.08 -9.75
N ASN A 168 10.84 -6.67 -11.01
CA ASN A 168 9.56 -6.72 -11.70
C ASN A 168 9.06 -8.15 -11.91
N GLN A 169 9.96 -9.13 -11.95
CA GLN A 169 9.59 -10.56 -11.98
C GLN A 169 8.86 -11.02 -10.71
N TYR A 170 9.03 -10.33 -9.58
CA TYR A 170 8.35 -10.69 -8.33
C TYR A 170 7.00 -9.99 -8.17
N VAL A 171 6.76 -8.90 -8.92
CA VAL A 171 5.52 -8.12 -8.84
C VAL A 171 4.37 -8.92 -9.43
N ARG A 172 3.31 -9.06 -8.63
CA ARG A 172 2.09 -9.80 -9.00
C ARG A 172 0.90 -8.87 -9.24
N ARG A 173 0.78 -7.80 -8.44
CA ARG A 173 -0.40 -6.94 -8.40
C ARG A 173 -0.06 -5.50 -8.77
N LEU A 174 -0.75 -4.93 -9.75
CA LEU A 174 -0.55 -3.56 -10.23
C LEU A 174 -1.84 -2.76 -10.29
N VAL A 175 -1.74 -1.48 -9.93
CA VAL A 175 -2.73 -0.45 -10.26
C VAL A 175 -2.06 0.55 -11.17
N PHE A 176 -2.54 0.69 -12.41
CA PHE A 176 -2.02 1.61 -13.41
C PHE A 176 -3.03 2.73 -13.66
N GLN A 177 -2.77 3.90 -13.11
CA GLN A 177 -3.59 5.08 -13.34
C GLN A 177 -3.11 5.83 -14.58
N VAL A 178 -4.00 6.05 -15.54
CA VAL A 178 -3.67 6.67 -16.83
C VAL A 178 -4.77 7.64 -17.25
N LYS A 179 -4.40 8.81 -17.78
CA LYS A 179 -5.38 9.67 -18.44
C LYS A 179 -5.66 9.11 -19.83
N PRO A 180 -6.91 9.19 -20.33
CA PRO A 180 -7.27 8.69 -21.66
C PRO A 180 -6.79 9.63 -22.78
N GLU A 181 -5.64 10.27 -22.63
CA GLU A 181 -5.01 11.15 -23.60
C GLU A 181 -3.90 10.39 -24.35
N ARG A 182 -3.72 10.66 -25.65
CA ARG A 182 -2.70 10.01 -26.49
C ARG A 182 -1.32 9.88 -25.83
N PRO A 183 -0.72 10.93 -25.25
CA PRO A 183 0.64 10.83 -24.70
C PRO A 183 0.75 9.90 -23.49
N HIS A 184 -0.33 9.67 -22.75
CA HIS A 184 -0.35 8.79 -21.60
C HIS A 184 -0.79 7.37 -21.98
N TRP A 185 -1.72 7.25 -22.93
CA TRP A 185 -2.22 5.95 -23.35
C TRP A 185 -1.15 5.06 -24.00
N LYS A 186 -0.11 5.65 -24.60
CA LYS A 186 1.04 4.91 -25.18
C LYS A 186 1.70 3.90 -24.22
N TYR A 187 1.52 4.08 -22.91
CA TYR A 187 2.07 3.19 -21.89
C TYR A 187 1.24 1.93 -21.68
N VAL A 188 -0.06 1.95 -21.98
CA VAL A 188 -0.96 0.81 -21.79
C VAL A 188 -0.57 -0.38 -22.67
N PRO A 189 -0.34 -0.24 -23.99
CA PRO A 189 0.14 -1.35 -24.81
C PRO A 189 1.48 -1.92 -24.37
N LYS A 190 2.39 -1.07 -23.85
CA LYS A 190 3.70 -1.49 -23.32
C LYS A 190 3.58 -2.29 -22.04
N LEU A 191 2.65 -1.89 -21.16
CA LEU A 191 2.31 -2.64 -19.96
C LEU A 191 1.69 -3.99 -20.32
N ALA A 192 0.71 -3.97 -21.22
CA ALA A 192 0.00 -5.17 -21.67
C ALA A 192 0.93 -6.19 -22.35
N SER A 193 1.90 -5.72 -23.15
CA SER A 193 2.87 -6.59 -23.85
C SER A 193 3.93 -7.21 -22.94
N GLY A 194 4.11 -6.66 -21.73
CA GLY A 194 5.14 -7.05 -20.77
C GLY A 194 6.48 -6.32 -20.96
N GLU A 195 6.54 -5.23 -21.73
CA GLU A 195 7.79 -4.47 -22.00
C GLU A 195 8.47 -3.95 -20.72
N TYR A 196 7.69 -3.74 -19.65
CA TYR A 196 8.22 -3.33 -18.35
C TYR A 196 8.78 -4.49 -17.50
N GLY A 197 8.76 -5.73 -17.98
CA GLY A 197 9.34 -6.88 -17.26
C GLY A 197 8.47 -7.46 -16.15
N PHE A 198 7.18 -7.09 -16.08
CA PHE A 198 6.21 -7.70 -15.17
C PHE A 198 5.72 -9.04 -15.72
N ALA A 199 6.58 -10.05 -15.70
CA ALA A 199 6.33 -11.34 -16.35
C ALA A 199 5.25 -12.20 -15.67
N ASN A 200 4.74 -11.76 -14.53
CA ASN A 200 4.21 -12.61 -13.49
C ASN A 200 2.92 -12.03 -12.87
N LEU A 201 2.26 -11.10 -13.58
CA LEU A 201 1.08 -10.41 -13.09
C LEU A 201 -0.10 -11.37 -12.91
N ASP A 202 -0.74 -11.30 -11.74
CA ASP A 202 -1.98 -12.00 -11.40
C ASP A 202 -3.15 -11.03 -11.15
N TYR A 203 -2.87 -9.73 -11.03
CA TYR A 203 -3.88 -8.71 -10.87
C TYR A 203 -3.41 -7.40 -11.52
N VAL A 204 -4.23 -6.86 -12.41
CA VAL A 204 -3.99 -5.55 -13.03
C VAL A 204 -5.27 -4.73 -12.95
N GLN A 205 -5.18 -3.53 -12.39
CA GLN A 205 -6.28 -2.57 -12.39
C GLN A 205 -5.88 -1.34 -13.22
N ILE A 206 -6.62 -1.04 -14.27
CA ILE A 206 -6.45 0.18 -15.08
C ILE A 206 -7.41 1.24 -14.55
N GLN A 207 -6.85 2.29 -13.94
CA GLN A 207 -7.62 3.42 -13.45
C GLN A 207 -7.63 4.55 -14.49
N LEU A 208 -8.79 4.84 -15.06
CA LEU A 208 -8.96 5.94 -16.01
C LEU A 208 -9.14 7.25 -15.25
N ASP A 209 -8.12 8.12 -15.33
CA ASP A 209 -8.10 9.44 -14.69
C ASP A 209 -8.70 10.49 -15.63
N TRP A 210 -9.95 10.86 -15.36
CA TRP A 210 -10.72 11.84 -16.14
C TRP A 210 -10.59 13.27 -15.60
N THR A 211 -9.59 13.56 -14.76
CA THR A 211 -9.40 14.93 -14.25
C THR A 211 -9.04 15.90 -15.39
N ALA A 212 -10.04 16.68 -15.81
CA ALA A 212 -9.97 17.75 -16.80
C ALA A 212 -9.15 17.37 -18.06
N PRO A 213 -9.65 16.48 -18.93
CA PRO A 213 -8.96 16.16 -20.16
C PRO A 213 -8.83 17.46 -20.96
N ARG A 214 -7.63 17.73 -21.48
CA ARG A 214 -7.45 18.86 -22.40
C ARG A 214 -8.18 18.63 -23.72
N GLU A 215 -8.47 17.37 -24.01
CA GLU A 215 -9.13 16.89 -25.22
C GLU A 215 -10.58 16.50 -24.93
N ASN A 216 -11.40 16.48 -25.98
CA ASN A 216 -12.78 16.01 -25.89
C ASN A 216 -12.79 14.53 -25.46
N PRO A 217 -13.51 14.14 -24.37
CA PRO A 217 -13.59 12.76 -23.89
C PRO A 217 -13.94 11.74 -24.99
N LEU A 218 -14.81 12.10 -25.93
CA LEU A 218 -15.21 11.23 -27.02
C LEU A 218 -14.05 10.94 -27.99
N LEU A 219 -13.21 11.93 -28.28
CA LEU A 219 -12.03 11.75 -29.14
C LEU A 219 -11.00 10.85 -28.47
N SER A 220 -10.82 11.02 -27.17
CA SER A 220 -10.03 10.13 -26.33
C SER A 220 -10.54 8.70 -26.44
N LEU A 221 -11.83 8.46 -26.21
CA LEU A 221 -12.43 7.12 -26.30
C LEU A 221 -12.33 6.49 -27.69
N LEU A 222 -12.56 7.27 -28.76
CA LEU A 222 -12.38 6.80 -30.13
C LEU A 222 -10.92 6.42 -30.42
N TYR A 223 -9.97 7.14 -29.83
CA TYR A 223 -8.56 6.78 -29.90
C TYR A 223 -8.28 5.49 -29.13
N LEU A 224 -8.80 5.34 -27.90
CA LEU A 224 -8.72 4.09 -27.14
C LEU A 224 -9.27 2.93 -27.97
N ALA A 225 -10.42 3.12 -28.62
CA ALA A 225 -11.08 2.11 -29.44
C ALA A 225 -10.27 1.58 -30.62
N ARG A 226 -9.29 2.35 -31.08
CA ARG A 226 -8.38 1.92 -32.14
C ARG A 226 -7.15 1.20 -31.61
N GLN A 227 -6.82 1.37 -30.32
CA GLN A 227 -5.63 0.80 -29.69
C GLN A 227 -6.00 -0.50 -29.00
N LYS A 228 -5.85 -1.63 -29.70
CA LYS A 228 -5.98 -2.94 -29.06
C LYS A 228 -4.78 -3.18 -28.13
N ALA A 229 -5.07 -3.45 -26.86
CA ALA A 229 -4.08 -3.90 -25.89
C ALA A 229 -4.48 -5.29 -25.40
N VAL A 230 -3.55 -6.23 -25.42
CA VAL A 230 -3.75 -7.60 -24.93
C VAL A 230 -2.85 -7.77 -23.73
N PHE A 231 -3.43 -7.86 -22.55
CA PHE A 231 -2.68 -8.03 -21.31
C PHE A 231 -2.23 -9.47 -21.15
N LYS A 232 -0.94 -9.65 -20.82
CA LYS A 232 -0.40 -10.90 -20.30
C LYS A 232 -0.53 -10.87 -18.77
N CYS A 233 -1.67 -11.30 -18.27
CA CYS A 233 -1.95 -11.46 -16.86
C CYS A 233 -2.57 -12.84 -16.67
N ASP A 234 -2.10 -13.60 -15.69
CA ASP A 234 -2.62 -14.95 -15.39
C ASP A 234 -3.84 -14.89 -14.45
N GLY A 235 -4.25 -13.70 -14.01
CA GLY A 235 -5.43 -13.51 -13.15
C GLY A 235 -6.30 -12.34 -13.59
N ASP A 236 -6.71 -11.50 -12.64
CA ASP A 236 -7.78 -10.54 -12.86
C ASP A 236 -7.30 -9.26 -13.56
N LEU A 237 -8.16 -8.73 -14.42
CA LEU A 237 -7.99 -7.43 -15.05
C LEU A 237 -9.24 -6.59 -14.79
N GLU A 238 -9.05 -5.47 -14.10
CA GLU A 238 -10.12 -4.55 -13.75
C GLU A 238 -9.95 -3.20 -14.46
N PHE A 239 -11.07 -2.58 -14.83
CA PHE A 239 -11.12 -1.21 -15.30
C PHE A 239 -11.94 -0.40 -14.31
N VAL A 240 -11.37 0.68 -13.80
CA VAL A 240 -12.03 1.54 -12.81
C VAL A 240 -11.93 2.99 -13.22
N TYR A 241 -13.06 3.69 -13.11
CA TYR A 241 -13.11 5.13 -13.26
C TYR A 241 -12.58 5.80 -12.01
N TRP A 242 -11.58 6.66 -12.16
CA TRP A 242 -11.04 7.40 -11.05
C TRP A 242 -11.41 8.87 -11.15
N HIS A 243 -12.00 9.37 -10.06
CA HIS A 243 -12.30 10.78 -9.85
C HIS A 243 -11.61 11.24 -8.58
N GLU A 244 -10.97 12.41 -8.64
CA GLU A 244 -10.38 13.02 -7.45
C GLU A 244 -11.53 13.44 -6.50
N PRO A 245 -11.52 13.01 -5.22
CA PRO A 245 -12.54 13.40 -4.26
C PRO A 245 -12.68 14.93 -4.19
N GLY A 246 -13.89 15.44 -4.43
CA GLY A 246 -14.17 16.88 -4.41
C GLY A 246 -14.05 17.60 -5.76
N MET A 247 -13.64 16.92 -6.85
CA MET A 247 -13.94 17.44 -8.19
C MET A 247 -15.43 17.27 -8.48
N ARG A 248 -16.06 18.33 -9.01
CA ARG A 248 -17.42 18.20 -9.54
C ARG A 248 -17.38 17.21 -10.69
N VAL A 249 -18.15 16.13 -10.54
CA VAL A 249 -18.48 15.22 -11.64
C VAL A 249 -19.06 16.08 -12.77
N TYR A 250 -18.72 15.72 -14.00
CA TYR A 250 -19.25 16.36 -15.20
C TYR A 250 -20.78 16.37 -15.16
N ASP A 251 -21.40 17.14 -16.07
CA ASP A 251 -22.86 17.06 -16.23
C ASP A 251 -23.34 15.61 -16.42
N SER A 252 -24.61 15.36 -16.12
CA SER A 252 -25.24 14.03 -16.21
C SER A 252 -25.07 13.36 -17.59
N ASP A 253 -24.92 14.17 -18.64
CA ASP A 253 -24.72 13.67 -20.01
C ASP A 253 -23.34 13.05 -20.18
N THR A 254 -22.32 13.61 -19.54
CA THR A 254 -20.97 13.05 -19.55
C THR A 254 -20.87 11.76 -18.74
N GLU A 255 -21.60 11.66 -17.62
CA GLU A 255 -21.65 10.43 -16.81
C GLU A 255 -22.20 9.24 -17.63
N LYS A 256 -23.32 9.46 -18.33
CA LYS A 256 -23.90 8.45 -19.23
C LYS A 256 -22.95 8.06 -20.37
N LEU A 257 -22.21 9.04 -20.93
CA LEU A 257 -21.20 8.77 -21.94
C LEU A 257 -20.04 7.94 -21.40
N LEU A 258 -19.66 8.10 -20.12
CA LEU A 258 -18.63 7.30 -19.47
C LEU A 258 -19.10 5.87 -19.21
N GLU A 259 -20.35 5.67 -18.85
CA GLU A 259 -20.95 4.32 -18.74
C GLU A 259 -20.92 3.59 -20.09
N ASP A 260 -21.38 4.24 -21.16
CA ASP A 260 -21.32 3.69 -22.52
C ASP A 260 -19.88 3.43 -22.98
N ALA A 261 -18.95 4.27 -22.54
CA ALA A 261 -17.53 4.10 -22.81
C ALA A 261 -16.94 2.88 -22.11
N GLU A 262 -17.40 2.56 -20.90
CA GLU A 262 -16.92 1.42 -20.12
C GLU A 262 -17.12 0.13 -20.88
N PHE A 263 -18.34 -0.04 -21.39
CA PHE A 263 -18.71 -1.17 -22.20
C PHE A 263 -17.75 -1.34 -23.39
N ARG A 264 -17.43 -0.24 -24.08
CA ARG A 264 -16.51 -0.26 -25.22
C ARG A 264 -15.06 -0.50 -24.82
N VAL A 265 -14.58 0.04 -23.70
CA VAL A 265 -13.21 -0.18 -23.21
C VAL A 265 -12.97 -1.65 -22.89
N ARG A 266 -13.97 -2.34 -22.32
CA ARG A 266 -13.90 -3.79 -22.10
C ARG A 266 -13.78 -4.56 -23.42
N ASP A 267 -14.48 -4.15 -24.48
CA ASP A 267 -14.37 -4.78 -25.81
C ASP A 267 -13.01 -4.56 -26.49
N ILE A 268 -12.33 -3.45 -26.17
CA ILE A 268 -11.03 -3.06 -26.76
C ILE A 268 -9.89 -3.90 -26.18
N VAL A 269 -10.06 -4.35 -24.94
CA VAL A 269 -9.06 -5.12 -24.22
C VAL A 269 -9.43 -6.59 -24.31
N ALA A 270 -8.94 -7.22 -25.37
CA ALA A 270 -9.17 -8.65 -25.58
C ALA A 270 -8.44 -9.46 -24.49
N PHE A 271 -9.21 -10.28 -23.78
CA PHE A 271 -8.68 -11.27 -22.85
C PHE A 271 -8.06 -12.42 -23.65
N ASN A 272 -6.75 -12.61 -23.49
CA ASN A 272 -6.14 -13.91 -23.69
C ASN A 272 -5.85 -14.49 -22.32
N MET A 273 -6.89 -15.00 -21.65
CA MET A 273 -6.70 -15.93 -20.55
C MET A 273 -6.15 -17.22 -21.16
N LYS A 274 -4.90 -17.56 -20.81
CA LYS A 274 -4.34 -18.87 -21.13
C LYS A 274 -4.81 -19.90 -20.12
#